data_AF-A0A4D6MWW5-F1
#
_entry.id   AF-A0A4D6MWW5-F1
#
_cell.length_a   1.000
_cell.length_b   1.000
_cell.length_c   1.000
_cell.angle_alpha   90.00
_cell.angle_beta   90.00
_cell.angle_gamma   90.00
#
_symmetry.space_group_name_H-M   'P 1'
#
loop_
_entity.id
_entity.type
_entity.pdbx_description
1 polymer ?
#
loop_
_entity_poly.entity_id
_entity_poly.type
_entity_poly.pdbx_seq_one_letter_code
_entity_poly.pdbx_strand_id
1 'polypeptide(L)'
;MTEAHIRNKPGMVSVKDMPVLQDGPPPGGFAPVRFARRIPNKGPSAVAIFLAAFGTFSWGMYQVGQGNKIRRALKEEKYSARRSILPVLQAEEDERFVKEWHKYLEYEAEVMKDVPGWKVGESVYNSGRWVPPASGELRPDIWALKEEKYSARRSILPVLQAEEDERFVKEWHKYLEYEAEVMKDVPGWKVGESVYNSGRWVPPASGELRPDIW
;
A
#
# COMPACT_ATOMS: atom_id res chain seq x y z
N MET A 1 -57.12 56.41 52.08
CA MET A 1 -57.01 57.58 51.18
C MET A 1 -55.57 58.10 51.03
N THR A 2 -54.55 57.23 51.10
CA THR A 2 -53.12 57.63 50.99
C THR A 2 -52.54 57.38 49.59
N GLU A 3 -53.03 56.33 48.91
CA GLU A 3 -52.67 55.99 47.52
C GLU A 3 -52.86 57.16 46.54
N ALA A 4 -53.94 57.93 46.70
CA ALA A 4 -54.22 59.10 45.86
C ALA A 4 -53.22 60.25 46.02
N HIS A 5 -52.54 60.32 47.16
CA HIS A 5 -51.47 61.30 47.40
C HIS A 5 -50.11 60.80 46.88
N ILE A 6 -49.87 59.49 46.95
CA ILE A 6 -48.62 58.86 46.53
C ILE A 6 -48.54 58.75 45.00
N ARG A 7 -49.62 58.35 44.33
CA ARG A 7 -49.74 58.23 42.87
C ARG A 7 -50.41 59.47 42.29
N ASN A 8 -50.00 60.64 42.73
CA ASN A 8 -50.59 61.89 42.26
C ASN A 8 -49.98 62.30 40.91
N LYS A 9 -50.84 62.71 39.97
CA LYS A 9 -50.44 63.33 38.70
C LYS A 9 -51.06 64.73 38.64
N PRO A 10 -50.28 65.78 38.28
CA PRO A 10 -50.83 67.13 38.17
C PRO A 10 -51.96 67.17 37.14
N GLY A 11 -53.13 67.69 37.55
CA GLY A 11 -54.34 67.77 36.71
C GLY A 11 -55.34 66.61 36.86
N MET A 12 -55.13 65.69 37.82
CA MET A 12 -56.06 64.60 38.10
C MET A 12 -57.37 65.11 38.74
N VAL A 13 -58.51 64.81 38.11
CA VAL A 13 -59.86 65.23 38.58
C VAL A 13 -60.57 64.10 39.32
N SER A 14 -60.21 62.85 39.03
CA SER A 14 -60.80 61.66 39.63
C SER A 14 -59.75 60.62 39.98
N VAL A 15 -60.06 59.78 40.99
CA VAL A 15 -59.25 58.62 41.41
C VAL A 15 -59.02 57.64 40.24
N LYS A 16 -59.88 57.62 39.22
CA LYS A 16 -59.71 56.75 38.03
C LYS A 16 -58.51 57.13 37.15
N ASP A 17 -58.05 58.38 37.21
CA ASP A 17 -56.96 58.87 36.36
C ASP A 17 -55.58 58.73 37.03
N MET A 18 -55.51 57.97 38.14
CA MET A 18 -54.25 57.69 38.82
C MET A 18 -53.29 56.92 37.89
N PRO A 19 -52.03 57.34 37.76
CA PRO A 19 -51.04 56.66 36.94
C PRO A 19 -50.75 55.27 37.48
N VAL A 20 -50.85 54.27 36.62
CA VAL A 20 -50.43 52.89 36.87
C VAL A 20 -49.37 52.54 35.82
N LEU A 21 -48.10 52.60 36.21
CA LEU A 21 -46.99 52.14 35.39
C LEU A 21 -46.65 50.72 35.84
N GLN A 22 -47.13 49.73 35.09
CA GLN A 22 -46.87 48.32 35.34
C GLN A 22 -45.82 47.81 34.34
N ASP A 23 -44.95 46.90 34.78
CA ASP A 23 -44.05 46.20 33.87
C ASP A 23 -44.86 45.33 32.90
N GLY A 24 -44.57 45.47 31.62
CA GLY A 24 -45.36 44.89 30.54
C GLY A 24 -44.58 44.86 29.24
N PRO A 25 -45.02 44.06 28.26
CA PRO A 25 -44.36 44.03 26.96
C PRO A 25 -44.41 45.43 26.33
N PRO A 26 -43.37 45.82 25.57
CA PRO A 26 -43.40 47.07 24.83
C PRO A 26 -44.60 47.07 23.86
N PRO A 27 -45.13 48.25 23.49
CA PRO A 27 -46.19 48.34 22.49
C PRO A 27 -45.69 47.74 21.17
N GLY A 28 -46.22 46.58 20.79
CA GLY A 28 -45.76 45.79 19.63
C GLY A 28 -45.21 44.38 19.96
N GLY A 29 -45.00 44.07 21.24
CA GLY A 29 -44.53 42.75 21.69
C GLY A 29 -43.04 42.49 21.44
N PHE A 30 -42.58 41.28 21.78
CA PHE A 30 -41.20 40.85 21.54
C PHE A 30 -41.03 40.23 20.16
N ALA A 31 -39.78 40.20 19.68
CA ALA A 31 -39.44 39.50 18.45
C ALA A 31 -39.89 38.01 18.52
N PRO A 32 -40.36 37.43 17.40
CA PRO A 32 -40.86 36.06 17.39
C PRO A 32 -39.74 35.08 17.73
N VAL A 33 -39.84 34.46 18.91
CA VAL A 33 -38.90 33.44 19.34
C VAL A 33 -39.15 32.16 18.56
N ARG A 34 -38.13 31.68 17.86
CA ARG A 34 -38.24 30.45 17.07
C ARG A 34 -38.11 29.23 17.96
N PHE A 35 -39.22 28.53 18.18
CA PHE A 35 -39.27 27.32 19.02
C PHE A 35 -39.15 26.00 18.23
N ALA A 36 -39.43 26.02 16.91
CA ALA A 36 -39.44 24.81 16.09
C ALA A 36 -38.03 24.36 15.69
N ARG A 37 -37.78 23.04 15.75
CA ARG A 37 -36.56 22.40 15.25
C ARG A 37 -36.50 22.50 13.73
N ARG A 38 -35.39 23.00 13.19
CA ARG A 38 -35.10 23.02 11.74
C ARG A 38 -33.76 22.37 11.47
N ILE A 39 -33.79 21.12 11.03
CA ILE A 39 -32.60 20.41 10.55
C ILE A 39 -32.67 20.37 9.03
N PRO A 40 -31.74 21.02 8.32
CA PRO A 40 -31.74 21.04 6.87
C PRO A 40 -31.15 19.74 6.31
N ASN A 41 -31.93 19.00 5.53
CA ASN A 41 -31.47 17.79 4.82
C ASN A 41 -30.83 18.19 3.47
N LYS A 42 -29.58 18.67 3.52
CA LYS A 42 -28.83 19.14 2.34
C LYS A 42 -27.98 18.05 1.67
N GLY A 43 -28.16 16.79 2.06
CA GLY A 43 -27.43 15.67 1.49
C GLY A 43 -27.84 15.38 0.05
N PRO A 44 -26.97 14.69 -0.73
CA PRO A 44 -27.32 14.22 -2.06
C PRO A 44 -28.50 13.24 -2.00
N SER A 45 -29.31 13.22 -3.06
CA SER A 45 -30.45 12.30 -3.15
C SER A 45 -29.97 10.84 -3.19
N ALA A 46 -30.83 9.91 -2.79
CA ALA A 46 -30.50 8.48 -2.77
C ALA A 46 -30.04 7.97 -4.15
N VAL A 47 -30.68 8.44 -5.22
CA VAL A 47 -30.32 8.09 -6.61
C VAL A 47 -28.95 8.65 -6.98
N ALA A 48 -28.63 9.88 -6.56
CA ALA A 48 -27.31 10.46 -6.81
C ALA A 48 -26.19 9.66 -6.13
N ILE A 49 -26.40 9.22 -4.88
CA ILE A 49 -25.46 8.36 -4.16
C ILE A 49 -25.29 7.02 -4.88
N PHE A 50 -26.40 6.39 -5.28
CA PHE A 50 -26.38 5.10 -5.96
C PHE A 50 -25.64 5.17 -7.30
N LEU A 51 -25.94 6.16 -8.14
CA LEU A 51 -25.28 6.32 -9.44
C LEU A 51 -23.80 6.64 -9.29
N ALA A 52 -23.42 7.45 -8.31
CA ALA A 52 -22.01 7.73 -8.03
C ALA A 52 -21.26 6.45 -7.60
N ALA A 53 -21.83 5.66 -6.69
CA ALA A 53 -21.23 4.39 -6.27
C ALA A 53 -21.16 3.39 -7.43
N PHE A 54 -22.22 3.25 -8.21
CA PHE A 54 -22.26 2.36 -9.36
C PHE A 54 -21.28 2.78 -10.46
N GLY A 55 -21.20 4.08 -10.76
CA GLY A 55 -20.29 4.64 -11.75
C GLY A 55 -18.82 4.43 -11.36
N THR A 56 -18.47 4.75 -10.11
CA THR A 56 -17.11 4.56 -9.59
C THR A 56 -16.72 3.08 -9.56
N PHE A 57 -17.64 2.19 -9.15
CA PHE A 57 -17.41 0.75 -9.17
C PHE A 57 -17.19 0.21 -10.59
N SER A 58 -18.08 0.55 -11.52
CA SER A 58 -18.00 0.09 -12.91
C SER A 58 -16.71 0.54 -13.59
N TRP A 59 -16.33 1.81 -13.39
CA TRP A 59 -15.06 2.34 -13.88
C TRP A 59 -13.85 1.69 -13.21
N GLY A 60 -13.88 1.51 -11.88
CA GLY A 60 -12.83 0.84 -11.13
C GLY A 60 -12.59 -0.58 -11.63
N MET A 61 -13.65 -1.35 -11.88
CA MET A 61 -13.55 -2.71 -12.42
C MET A 61 -12.99 -2.73 -13.84
N TYR A 62 -13.33 -1.75 -14.68
CA TYR A 62 -12.72 -1.60 -16.01
C TYR A 62 -11.20 -1.37 -15.90
N GLN A 63 -10.76 -0.46 -15.03
CA GLN A 63 -9.35 -0.17 -14.80
C GLN A 63 -8.58 -1.39 -14.24
N VAL A 64 -9.19 -2.14 -13.32
CA VAL A 64 -8.63 -3.41 -12.82
C VAL A 64 -8.47 -4.41 -13.97
N GLY A 65 -9.43 -4.48 -14.89
CA GLY A 65 -9.34 -5.30 -16.10
C GLY A 65 -8.13 -4.93 -16.97
N GLN A 66 -7.93 -3.65 -17.25
CA GLN A 66 -6.77 -3.15 -18.01
C GLN A 66 -5.45 -3.46 -17.29
N GLY A 67 -5.38 -3.21 -15.98
CA GLY A 67 -4.20 -3.53 -15.15
C GLY A 67 -3.86 -5.02 -15.15
N ASN A 68 -4.88 -5.89 -15.09
CA ASN A 68 -4.69 -7.34 -15.15
C ASN A 68 -4.21 -7.81 -16.53
N LYS A 69 -4.65 -7.16 -17.62
CA LYS A 69 -4.15 -7.43 -18.97
C LYS A 69 -2.66 -7.10 -19.08
N ILE A 70 -2.23 -5.94 -18.57
CA ILE A 70 -0.83 -5.52 -18.54
C ILE A 70 0.00 -6.48 -17.68
N ARG A 71 -0.46 -6.83 -16.47
CA ARG A 71 0.22 -7.81 -15.60
C ARG A 71 0.38 -9.17 -16.26
N ARG A 72 -0.61 -9.60 -17.06
CA ARG A 72 -0.53 -10.86 -17.82
C ARG A 72 0.53 -10.78 -18.91
N ALA A 73 0.60 -9.66 -19.64
CA ALA A 73 1.64 -9.44 -20.65
C ALA A 73 3.05 -9.48 -20.03
N LEU A 74 3.26 -8.80 -18.90
CA LEU A 74 4.55 -8.82 -18.19
C LEU A 74 4.91 -10.22 -17.66
N LYS A 75 3.93 -10.99 -17.18
CA LYS A 75 4.17 -12.39 -16.77
C LYS A 75 4.54 -13.25 -17.97
N GLU A 76 3.88 -13.05 -19.11
CA GLU A 76 4.17 -13.79 -20.33
C GLU A 76 5.58 -13.50 -20.85
N GLU A 77 6.00 -12.23 -20.84
CA GLU A 77 7.37 -11.82 -21.14
C GLU A 77 8.37 -12.55 -20.23
N LYS A 78 8.13 -12.54 -18.92
CA LYS A 78 8.96 -13.26 -17.94
C LYS A 78 9.01 -14.77 -18.21
N TYR A 79 7.88 -15.39 -18.56
CA TYR A 79 7.85 -16.82 -18.90
C TYR A 79 8.54 -17.11 -20.22
N SER A 80 8.46 -16.21 -21.20
CA SER A 80 9.16 -16.31 -22.48
C SER A 80 10.67 -16.24 -22.26
N ALA A 81 11.15 -15.26 -21.49
CA ALA A 81 12.56 -15.12 -21.15
C ALA A 81 13.10 -16.33 -20.37
N ARG A 82 12.30 -16.92 -19.49
CA ARG A 82 12.66 -18.18 -18.82
C ARG A 82 12.73 -19.36 -19.78
N ARG A 83 11.76 -19.48 -20.68
CA ARG A 83 11.72 -20.55 -21.68
C ARG A 83 12.90 -20.48 -22.65
N SER A 84 13.38 -19.28 -23.00
CA SER A 84 14.52 -19.14 -23.91
C SER A 84 15.84 -19.58 -23.28
N ILE A 85 16.04 -19.37 -21.98
CA ILE A 85 17.28 -19.79 -21.28
C ILE A 85 17.22 -21.21 -20.73
N LEU A 86 16.03 -21.80 -20.61
CA LEU A 86 15.81 -23.13 -20.03
C LEU A 86 16.69 -24.22 -20.66
N PRO A 87 16.85 -24.32 -22.00
CA PRO A 87 17.67 -25.37 -22.61
C PRO A 87 19.13 -25.35 -22.16
N VAL A 88 19.70 -24.16 -21.95
CA VAL A 88 21.08 -24.00 -21.47
C VAL A 88 21.21 -24.48 -20.04
N LEU A 89 20.30 -24.02 -19.15
CA LEU A 89 20.28 -24.45 -17.75
C LEU A 89 20.04 -25.96 -17.61
N GLN A 90 19.19 -26.53 -18.46
CA GLN A 90 18.95 -27.97 -18.47
C GLN A 90 20.20 -28.75 -18.89
N ALA A 91 20.93 -28.27 -19.92
CA ALA A 91 22.16 -28.92 -20.36
C ALA A 91 23.26 -28.87 -19.28
N GLU A 92 23.42 -27.73 -18.59
CA GLU A 92 24.35 -27.59 -17.47
C GLU A 92 24.01 -28.54 -16.31
N GLU A 93 22.72 -28.67 -16.01
CA GLU A 93 22.22 -29.57 -14.98
C GLU A 93 22.40 -31.05 -15.36
N ASP A 94 22.12 -31.41 -16.62
CA ASP A 94 22.33 -32.75 -17.14
C ASP A 94 23.83 -33.12 -17.09
N GLU A 95 24.73 -32.21 -17.46
CA GLU A 95 26.18 -32.42 -17.31
C GLU A 95 26.60 -32.64 -15.86
N ARG A 96 26.08 -31.80 -14.94
CA ARG A 96 26.36 -31.92 -13.51
C ARG A 96 25.88 -33.27 -12.99
N PHE A 97 24.67 -33.67 -13.36
CA PHE A 97 24.06 -34.93 -12.96
C PHE A 97 24.86 -36.13 -13.47
N VAL A 98 25.23 -36.15 -14.76
CA VAL A 98 26.03 -37.24 -15.35
C VAL A 98 27.38 -37.37 -14.63
N LYS A 99 28.07 -36.25 -14.34
CA LYS A 99 29.32 -36.25 -13.58
C LYS A 99 29.15 -36.86 -12.19
N GLU A 100 28.09 -36.48 -11.48
CA GLU A 100 27.82 -37.01 -10.15
C GLU A 100 27.39 -38.48 -10.18
N TRP A 101 26.61 -38.86 -11.19
CA TRP A 101 26.19 -40.24 -11.41
C TRP A 101 27.39 -41.16 -11.70
N HIS A 102 28.37 -40.70 -12.48
CA HIS A 102 29.61 -41.44 -12.70
C HIS A 102 30.38 -41.68 -11.40
N LYS A 103 30.54 -40.66 -10.55
CA LYS A 103 31.17 -40.83 -9.24
C LYS A 103 30.42 -41.83 -8.36
N TYR A 104 29.09 -41.79 -8.40
CA TYR A 104 28.25 -42.73 -7.67
C TYR A 104 28.45 -44.17 -8.15
N LEU A 105 28.51 -44.39 -9.47
CA LEU A 105 28.78 -45.71 -10.05
C LEU A 105 30.20 -46.22 -9.73
N GLU A 106 31.21 -45.34 -9.73
CA GLU A 106 32.58 -45.69 -9.31
C GLU A 106 32.62 -46.11 -7.84
N TYR A 107 31.93 -45.36 -6.97
CA TYR A 107 31.76 -45.69 -5.56
C TYR A 107 31.02 -47.02 -5.37
N GLU A 108 29.93 -47.25 -6.10
CA GLU A 108 29.17 -48.50 -6.08
C GLU A 108 30.06 -49.68 -6.47
N ALA A 109 30.86 -49.55 -7.53
CA ALA A 109 31.78 -50.58 -7.99
C ALA A 109 32.86 -50.92 -6.95
N GLU A 110 33.40 -49.92 -6.26
CA GLU A 110 34.40 -50.13 -5.21
C GLU A 110 33.81 -50.86 -3.99
N VAL A 111 32.63 -50.44 -3.55
CA VAL A 111 31.97 -50.97 -2.34
C VAL A 111 31.39 -52.37 -2.58
N MET A 112 30.85 -52.65 -3.76
CA MET A 112 30.13 -53.90 -4.06
C MET A 112 30.99 -54.99 -4.71
N LYS A 113 32.30 -54.78 -4.86
CA LYS A 113 33.22 -55.72 -5.53
C LYS A 113 33.20 -57.15 -4.96
N ASP A 114 32.94 -57.29 -3.67
CA ASP A 114 33.01 -58.56 -2.95
C ASP A 114 31.65 -59.30 -2.89
N VAL A 115 30.57 -58.70 -3.43
CA VAL A 115 29.21 -59.25 -3.36
C VAL A 115 28.89 -60.07 -4.62
N PRO A 116 28.64 -61.38 -4.51
CA PRO A 116 28.40 -62.23 -5.66
C PRO A 116 27.04 -61.92 -6.33
N GLY A 117 27.05 -61.79 -7.66
CA GLY A 117 25.85 -61.56 -8.47
C GLY A 117 25.40 -60.10 -8.58
N TRP A 118 26.11 -59.15 -7.95
CA TRP A 118 25.84 -57.73 -8.10
C TRP A 118 26.32 -57.20 -9.46
N LYS A 119 25.49 -56.43 -10.16
CA LYS A 119 25.85 -55.74 -11.39
C LYS A 119 25.77 -54.24 -11.17
N VAL A 120 26.92 -53.58 -11.28
CA VAL A 120 27.03 -52.13 -11.10
C VAL A 120 26.18 -51.39 -12.13
N GLY A 121 25.38 -50.42 -11.68
CA GLY A 121 24.53 -49.61 -12.55
C GLY A 121 23.33 -50.35 -13.15
N GLU A 122 22.96 -51.52 -12.63
CA GLU A 122 21.74 -52.22 -13.07
C GLU A 122 20.48 -51.42 -12.64
N SER A 123 19.59 -51.16 -13.60
CA SER A 123 18.34 -50.44 -13.32
C SER A 123 17.44 -51.27 -12.42
N VAL A 124 17.00 -50.68 -11.31
CA VAL A 124 15.97 -51.25 -10.42
C VAL A 124 14.61 -51.36 -11.13
N TYR A 125 14.39 -50.57 -12.18
CA TYR A 125 13.17 -50.57 -12.97
C TYR A 125 13.27 -51.47 -14.20
N ASN A 126 12.19 -52.23 -14.46
CA ASN A 126 12.11 -53.18 -15.57
C ASN A 126 11.66 -52.55 -16.91
N SER A 127 11.34 -51.25 -16.93
CA SER A 127 10.65 -50.60 -18.06
C SER A 127 11.59 -50.14 -19.19
N GLY A 128 12.91 -50.29 -19.04
CA GLY A 128 13.92 -49.80 -19.99
C GLY A 128 13.94 -48.27 -20.15
N ARG A 129 13.09 -47.55 -19.42
CA ARG A 129 13.03 -46.08 -19.41
C ARG A 129 13.91 -45.56 -18.28
N TRP A 130 14.59 -44.46 -18.55
CA TRP A 130 15.28 -43.73 -17.50
C TRP A 130 14.29 -43.14 -16.50
N VAL A 131 14.58 -43.30 -15.21
CA VAL A 131 13.83 -42.72 -14.10
C VAL A 131 14.84 -42.00 -13.21
N PRO A 132 14.61 -40.72 -12.84
CA PRO A 132 15.54 -40.01 -11.99
C PRO A 132 15.64 -40.69 -10.61
N PRO A 133 16.84 -40.75 -10.01
CA PRO A 133 17.02 -41.36 -8.70
C PRO A 133 16.25 -40.58 -7.64
N ALA A 134 15.52 -41.29 -6.78
CA ALA A 134 14.76 -40.69 -5.69
C ALA A 134 15.59 -40.68 -4.40
N SER A 135 15.57 -39.56 -3.66
CA SER A 135 16.22 -39.47 -2.35
C SER A 135 15.46 -40.21 -1.23
N GLY A 136 14.23 -40.66 -1.49
CA GLY A 136 13.36 -41.32 -0.51
C GLY A 136 12.57 -40.36 0.40
N GLU A 137 12.94 -39.07 0.43
CA GLU A 137 12.19 -38.03 1.11
C GLU A 137 11.06 -37.48 0.24
N LEU A 138 9.92 -37.15 0.85
CA LEU A 138 8.80 -36.53 0.15
C LEU A 138 9.03 -35.01 0.05
N ARG A 139 9.25 -34.51 -1.18
CA ARG A 139 9.51 -33.09 -1.50
C ARG A 139 10.78 -32.49 -0.88
N PRO A 140 11.97 -33.10 -1.10
CA PRO A 140 13.24 -32.54 -0.65
C PRO A 140 13.54 -31.19 -1.33
N ASP A 141 12.99 -30.97 -2.51
CA ASP A 141 13.06 -29.75 -3.30
C ASP A 141 12.49 -28.54 -2.55
N ILE A 142 11.45 -28.68 -1.74
CA ILE A 142 10.84 -27.52 -1.06
C ILE A 142 11.81 -26.88 -0.06
N TRP A 143 12.52 -27.68 0.74
CA TRP A 143 13.45 -27.17 1.75
C TRP A 143 14.74 -26.66 1.11
N ALA A 144 15.30 -27.40 0.16
CA ALA A 144 16.45 -26.97 -0.63
C ALA A 144 16.18 -25.68 -1.41
N LEU A 145 15.03 -25.58 -2.09
CA LEU A 145 14.61 -24.35 -2.79
C LEU A 145 14.39 -23.19 -1.82
N LYS A 146 13.99 -23.45 -0.58
CA LYS A 146 13.82 -22.40 0.42
C LYS A 146 15.19 -21.87 0.83
N GLU A 147 16.14 -22.74 1.15
CA GLU A 147 17.53 -22.38 1.47
C GLU A 147 18.24 -21.68 0.31
N GLU A 148 18.15 -22.22 -0.92
CA GLU A 148 18.69 -21.59 -2.12
C GLU A 148 18.03 -20.24 -2.40
N LYS A 149 16.70 -20.12 -2.25
CA LYS A 149 16.02 -18.83 -2.37
C LYS A 149 16.47 -17.85 -1.29
N TYR A 150 16.69 -18.29 -0.06
CA TYR A 150 17.21 -17.43 1.00
C TYR A 150 18.66 -17.01 0.71
N SER A 151 19.49 -17.92 0.21
CA SER A 151 20.88 -17.65 -0.18
C SER A 151 20.96 -16.70 -1.37
N ALA A 152 20.20 -16.97 -2.45
CA ALA A 152 20.08 -16.10 -3.62
C ALA A 152 19.46 -14.75 -3.26
N ARG A 153 18.45 -14.70 -2.38
CA ARG A 153 17.95 -13.42 -1.85
C ARG A 153 19.02 -12.70 -1.07
N ARG A 154 19.81 -13.38 -0.23
CA ARG A 154 20.89 -12.77 0.55
C ARG A 154 22.02 -12.25 -0.34
N SER A 155 22.35 -12.94 -1.43
CA SER A 155 23.37 -12.51 -2.39
C SER A 155 22.89 -11.39 -3.32
N ILE A 156 21.61 -11.37 -3.67
CA ILE A 156 20.99 -10.32 -4.51
C ILE A 156 20.55 -9.13 -3.64
N LEU A 157 20.35 -9.30 -2.32
CA LEU A 157 19.91 -8.23 -1.41
C LEU A 157 20.75 -6.95 -1.58
N PRO A 158 22.09 -6.99 -1.66
CA PRO A 158 22.89 -5.79 -1.88
C PRO A 158 22.62 -5.11 -3.23
N VAL A 159 22.31 -5.88 -4.28
CA VAL A 159 21.99 -5.36 -5.62
C VAL A 159 20.58 -4.77 -5.64
N LEU A 160 19.61 -5.45 -5.02
CA LEU A 160 18.25 -4.94 -4.85
C LEU A 160 18.24 -3.65 -4.02
N GLN A 161 19.00 -3.64 -2.92
CA GLN A 161 19.23 -2.46 -2.09
C GLN A 161 19.86 -1.35 -2.95
N ALA A 162 20.89 -1.67 -3.76
CA ALA A 162 21.52 -0.70 -4.66
C ALA A 162 20.55 -0.16 -5.74
N GLU A 163 19.70 -0.99 -6.35
CA GLU A 163 18.69 -0.54 -7.32
C GLU A 163 17.57 0.28 -6.68
N GLU A 164 17.18 -0.04 -5.45
CA GLU A 164 16.25 0.77 -4.66
C GLU A 164 16.89 2.11 -4.26
N ASP A 165 18.15 2.10 -3.83
CA ASP A 165 18.95 3.28 -3.51
C ASP A 165 19.15 4.16 -4.75
N GLU A 166 19.43 3.58 -5.93
CA GLU A 166 19.53 4.33 -7.19
C GLU A 166 18.20 4.98 -7.60
N ARG A 167 17.09 4.27 -7.45
CA ARG A 167 15.75 4.81 -7.71
C ARG A 167 15.42 5.93 -6.74
N PHE A 168 15.70 5.71 -5.47
CA PHE A 168 15.55 6.70 -4.41
C PHE A 168 16.38 7.95 -4.70
N VAL A 169 17.66 7.82 -5.07
CA VAL A 169 18.52 8.96 -5.42
C VAL A 169 17.96 9.72 -6.62
N LYS A 170 17.45 9.02 -7.65
CA LYS A 170 16.80 9.66 -8.80
C LYS A 170 15.52 10.42 -8.41
N GLU A 171 14.68 9.84 -7.56
CA GLU A 171 13.48 10.50 -7.03
C GLU A 171 13.83 11.68 -6.13
N TRP A 172 14.86 11.54 -5.29
CA TRP A 172 15.38 12.59 -4.44
C TRP A 172 15.91 13.78 -5.24
N HIS A 173 16.66 13.53 -6.33
CA HIS A 173 17.09 14.60 -7.23
C HIS A 173 15.91 15.35 -7.85
N LYS A 174 14.87 14.64 -8.29
CA LYS A 174 13.64 15.28 -8.80
C LYS A 174 12.93 16.09 -7.72
N TYR A 175 12.89 15.60 -6.49
CA TYR A 175 12.31 16.32 -5.37
C TYR A 175 13.08 17.60 -5.07
N LEU A 176 14.41 17.56 -5.03
CA LEU A 176 15.26 18.73 -4.81
C LEU A 176 15.10 19.76 -5.95
N GLU A 177 14.99 19.31 -7.20
CA GLU A 177 14.70 20.18 -8.35
C GLU A 177 13.35 20.88 -8.19
N TYR A 178 12.32 20.14 -7.80
CA TYR A 178 10.99 20.69 -7.51
C TYR A 178 11.00 21.66 -6.33
N GLU A 179 11.67 21.30 -5.24
CA GLU A 179 11.81 22.14 -4.04
C GLU A 179 12.53 23.44 -4.40
N ALA A 180 13.60 23.38 -5.20
CA ALA A 180 14.32 24.55 -5.70
C ALA A 180 13.43 25.46 -6.55
N GLU A 181 12.55 24.88 -7.37
CA GLU A 181 11.62 25.64 -8.21
C GLU A 181 10.54 26.34 -7.37
N VAL A 182 9.95 25.64 -6.40
CA VAL A 182 8.88 26.15 -5.55
C VAL A 182 9.40 27.19 -4.55
N MET A 183 10.56 26.94 -3.93
CA MET A 183 11.11 27.77 -2.86
C MET A 183 12.09 28.85 -3.34
N LYS A 184 12.21 29.07 -4.67
CA LYS A 184 13.14 30.04 -5.27
C LYS A 184 13.02 31.47 -4.72
N ASP A 185 11.82 31.87 -4.30
CA ASP A 185 11.50 33.23 -3.86
C ASP A 185 11.59 33.40 -2.33
N VAL A 186 11.94 32.35 -1.58
CA VAL A 186 12.02 32.37 -0.11
C VAL A 186 13.42 32.80 0.36
N PRO A 187 13.58 33.97 1.02
CA PRO A 187 14.89 34.45 1.44
C PRO A 187 15.51 33.56 2.52
N GLY A 188 16.73 33.06 2.27
CA GLY A 188 17.49 32.25 3.23
C GLY A 188 17.20 30.75 3.21
N TRP A 189 16.33 30.26 2.33
CA TRP A 189 16.10 28.82 2.14
C TRP A 189 17.28 28.17 1.42
N LYS A 190 17.72 27.00 1.90
CA LYS A 190 18.70 26.16 1.21
C LYS A 190 18.06 24.83 0.86
N VAL A 191 18.06 24.50 -0.42
CA VAL A 191 17.44 23.29 -0.97
C VAL A 191 18.05 22.05 -0.33
N GLY A 192 17.21 21.17 0.21
CA GLY A 192 17.62 19.91 0.84
C GLY A 192 18.16 20.02 2.28
N GLU A 193 18.10 21.20 2.92
CA GLU A 193 18.42 21.36 4.34
C GLU A 193 17.26 20.80 5.19
N SER A 194 17.56 19.98 6.22
CA SER A 194 16.50 19.32 6.99
C SER A 194 15.65 20.32 7.77
N VAL A 195 14.31 20.17 7.70
CA VAL A 195 13.34 21.01 8.45
C VAL A 195 13.59 20.95 9.97
N TYR A 196 14.17 19.84 10.44
CA TYR A 196 14.46 19.60 11.85
C TYR A 196 15.86 20.06 12.29
N ASN A 197 16.60 20.76 11.42
CA ASN A 197 17.93 21.31 11.68
C ASN A 197 18.89 20.29 12.33
N SER A 198 18.82 19.04 11.86
CA SER A 198 19.62 17.93 12.37
C SER A 198 20.66 17.52 11.32
N GLY A 199 21.91 17.35 11.73
CA GLY A 199 22.97 16.78 10.87
C GLY A 199 22.84 15.26 10.68
N ARG A 200 21.79 14.63 11.24
CA ARG A 200 21.52 13.21 11.09
C ARG A 200 20.65 13.01 9.86
N TRP A 201 21.15 12.24 8.90
CA TRP A 201 20.34 11.79 7.78
C TRP A 201 19.23 10.87 8.29
N VAL A 202 17.98 11.19 7.94
CA VAL A 202 16.80 10.37 8.20
C VAL A 202 16.16 10.10 6.84
N PRO A 203 15.90 8.83 6.46
CA PRO A 203 15.19 8.56 5.23
C PRO A 203 13.80 9.21 5.31
N PRO A 204 13.41 10.03 4.33
CA PRO A 204 12.09 10.64 4.31
C PRO A 204 11.02 9.53 4.26
N ALA A 205 9.91 9.73 4.98
CA ALA A 205 8.84 8.74 4.98
C ALA A 205 8.31 8.58 3.54
N SER A 206 7.87 7.39 3.14
CA SER A 206 7.45 7.08 1.76
C SER A 206 6.28 7.93 1.20
N GLY A 207 5.64 8.76 2.04
CA GLY A 207 4.65 9.76 1.65
C GLY A 207 5.20 11.17 1.40
N GLU A 208 6.45 11.46 1.76
CA GLU A 208 7.06 12.80 1.65
C GLU A 208 7.73 13.05 0.28
N LEU A 209 8.13 11.98 -0.41
CA LEU A 209 8.82 12.04 -1.71
C LEU A 209 7.90 12.16 -2.93
N ARG A 210 6.59 12.00 -2.75
CA ARG A 210 5.61 11.97 -3.84
C ARG A 210 4.78 13.24 -3.86
N PRO A 211 5.17 14.26 -4.64
CA PRO A 211 4.42 15.52 -4.76
C PRO A 211 3.04 15.34 -5.40
N ASP A 212 2.76 14.18 -5.98
CA ASP A 212 1.52 13.80 -6.67
C ASP A 212 0.46 13.14 -5.78
N ILE A 213 0.74 12.91 -4.49
CA ILE A 213 -0.16 12.18 -3.56
C ILE A 213 -0.84 13.07 -2.50
N TRP A 214 -0.81 14.39 -2.65
CA TRP A 214 -1.54 15.33 -1.79
C TRP A 214 -2.77 15.93 -2.46
#